data_AF-A0A226BVJ7-F1
#
_entry.id   AF-A0A226BVJ7-F1
#
_cell.length_a   1.000
_cell.length_b   1.000
_cell.length_c   1.000
_cell.angle_alpha   90.00
_cell.angle_beta   90.00
_cell.angle_gamma   90.00
#
_symmetry.space_group_name_H-M   'P 1'
#
loop_
_entity.id
_entity.type
_entity.pdbx_description
1 polymer ?
#
loop_
_entity_poly.entity_id
_entity_poly.type
_entity_poly.pdbx_seq_one_letter_code
_entity_poly.pdbx_strand_id
1 'polypeptide(L)'
;MISQKNNQVGINIDRACKEHDEFVDVFKSNSVEVIPAEIHQHINYQVNTRDLGVTTPKGIIMGRFFKAIRRGEHRLFEHTLSKYQIPIYHKLSH
;
A
#
# COMPACT_ATOMS: atom_id res chain seq x y z
N MET A 1 5.57 3.65 7.20
CA MET A 1 7.01 3.95 7.36
C MET A 1 7.69 3.80 6.01
N ILE A 2 8.34 4.86 5.52
CA ILE A 2 9.13 4.83 4.28
C ILE A 2 10.45 4.12 4.58
N SER A 3 10.82 3.12 3.79
CA SER A 3 12.02 2.29 4.05
C SER A 3 13.31 3.10 3.94
N GLN A 4 14.26 2.85 4.85
CA GLN A 4 15.56 3.53 4.93
C GLN A 4 16.43 3.38 3.67
N LYS A 5 16.12 2.43 2.76
CA LYS A 5 16.80 2.29 1.46
C LYS A 5 16.61 3.49 0.51
N ASN A 6 15.68 4.40 0.81
CA ASN A 6 15.43 5.60 0.03
C ASN A 6 16.49 6.71 0.21
N ASN A 7 17.43 6.57 1.16
CA ASN A 7 18.57 7.48 1.28
C ASN A 7 19.50 7.46 0.05
N GLN A 8 19.45 6.41 -0.77
CA GLN A 8 20.28 6.31 -1.99
C GLN A 8 19.82 7.25 -3.12
N VAL A 9 18.67 7.91 -2.98
CA VAL A 9 18.05 8.78 -4.01
C VAL A 9 17.88 10.24 -3.52
N GLY A 10 18.45 10.60 -2.36
CA GLY A 10 18.31 11.95 -1.78
C GLY A 10 16.94 12.25 -1.17
N ILE A 11 16.17 11.22 -0.81
CA ILE A 11 14.87 11.39 -0.16
C ILE A 11 15.08 11.72 1.32
N ASN A 12 14.53 12.85 1.76
CA ASN A 12 14.44 13.18 3.18
C ASN A 12 13.29 12.38 3.82
N ILE A 13 13.64 11.36 4.61
CA ILE A 13 12.68 10.43 5.20
C ILE A 13 11.73 11.12 6.18
N ASP A 14 12.24 12.01 7.03
CA ASP A 14 11.42 12.70 8.04
C ASP A 14 10.37 13.58 7.36
N ARG A 15 10.80 14.32 6.33
CA ARG A 15 9.89 15.13 5.51
C ARG A 15 8.85 14.26 4.81
N ALA A 16 9.27 13.15 4.21
CA ALA A 16 8.35 12.27 3.48
C ALA A 16 7.35 11.56 4.42
N CYS A 17 7.75 11.22 5.65
CA CYS A 17 6.84 10.74 6.68
C CYS A 17 5.84 11.82 7.10
N LYS A 18 6.30 13.05 7.32
CA LYS A 18 5.42 14.19 7.63
C LYS A 18 4.40 14.44 6.51
N GLU A 19 4.84 14.49 5.26
CA GLU A 19 3.96 14.67 4.10
C GLU A 19 2.95 13.52 3.96
N HIS A 20 3.34 12.30 4.29
CA HIS A 20 2.43 11.15 4.32
C HIS A 20 1.38 11.28 5.44
N ASP A 21 1.78 11.73 6.63
CA ASP A 21 0.86 11.92 7.75
C ASP A 21 -0.15 13.05 7.45
N GLU A 22 0.31 14.16 6.89
CA GLU A 22 -0.55 15.25 6.39
C GLU A 22 -1.55 14.74 5.34
N PHE A 23 -1.10 13.89 4.41
CA PHE A 23 -1.98 13.27 3.43
C PHE A 23 -3.08 12.41 4.10
N VAL A 24 -2.72 11.57 5.08
CA VAL A 24 -3.68 10.75 5.83
C VAL A 24 -4.68 11.61 6.61
N ASP A 25 -4.22 12.70 7.23
CA ASP A 25 -5.06 13.59 8.03
C ASP A 25 -6.08 14.34 7.17
N VAL A 26 -5.74 14.69 5.92
CA VAL A 26 -6.70 15.26 4.97
C VAL A 26 -7.84 14.27 4.66
N PHE A 27 -7.55 12.99 4.47
CA PHE A 27 -8.60 11.97 4.26
C PHE A 27 -9.51 11.85 5.48
N LYS A 28 -8.92 11.72 6.68
CA LYS A 28 -9.67 11.60 7.92
C LYS A 28 -10.53 12.84 8.21
N SER A 29 -10.01 14.05 7.98
CA SER A 29 -10.77 15.29 8.18
C SER A 29 -11.96 15.43 7.22
N ASN A 30 -11.91 14.77 6.06
CA ASN A 30 -13.02 14.64 5.12
C ASN A 30 -13.91 13.41 5.39
N SER A 31 -13.87 12.87 6.61
CA SER A 31 -14.67 11.72 7.04
C SER A 31 -14.44 10.44 6.22
N VAL A 32 -13.27 10.31 5.58
CA VAL A 32 -12.87 9.08 4.91
C VAL A 32 -12.17 8.17 5.92
N GLU A 33 -12.63 6.92 6.01
CA GLU A 33 -11.96 5.90 6.80
C GLU A 33 -10.60 5.55 6.17
N VAL A 34 -9.53 5.68 6.96
CA VAL A 34 -8.18 5.33 6.53
C VAL A 34 -7.73 4.09 7.29
N ILE A 35 -7.54 3.01 6.55
CA ILE A 35 -7.13 1.71 7.07
C ILE A 35 -5.62 1.55 6.90
N PRO A 36 -4.83 1.36 7.99
CA PRO A 36 -3.41 1.11 7.88
C PRO A 36 -3.15 -0.32 7.38
N ALA A 37 -2.32 -0.44 6.35
CA ALA A 37 -1.87 -1.73 5.85
C ALA A 37 -0.81 -2.35 6.77
N GLU A 38 -0.67 -3.68 6.72
CA GLU A 38 0.50 -4.34 7.28
C GLU A 38 1.77 -3.95 6.53
N ILE A 39 2.86 -3.76 7.27
CA ILE A 39 4.14 -3.32 6.73
C ILE A 39 5.28 -4.27 7.09
N HIS A 40 6.28 -4.34 6.22
CA HIS A 40 7.50 -5.10 6.42
C HIS A 40 8.73 -4.31 5.99
N GLN A 41 9.78 -4.29 6.81
CA GLN A 41 10.98 -3.46 6.60
C GLN A 41 11.74 -3.74 5.29
N HIS A 42 11.62 -4.95 4.73
CA HIS A 42 12.29 -5.32 3.48
C HIS A 42 11.47 -5.02 2.21
N ILE A 43 10.25 -4.49 2.36
CA ILE A 43 9.37 -4.18 1.24
C ILE A 43 9.34 -2.66 1.05
N ASN A 44 10.22 -2.17 0.17
CA ASN A 44 10.51 -0.73 0.08
C ASN A 44 9.38 0.09 -0.54
N TYR A 45 8.54 -0.51 -1.39
CA TYR A 45 7.50 0.20 -2.16
C TYR A 45 6.08 0.01 -1.59
N GLN A 46 5.95 -0.56 -0.40
CA GLN A 46 4.65 -0.88 0.24
C GLN A 46 3.72 0.33 0.48
N VAL A 47 4.26 1.55 0.50
CA VAL A 47 3.45 2.78 0.62
C VAL A 47 2.62 3.05 -0.65
N ASN A 48 3.02 2.50 -1.81
CA ASN A 48 2.33 2.68 -3.08
C ASN A 48 1.18 1.69 -3.26
N THR A 49 0.20 1.75 -2.36
CA THR A 49 -0.90 0.78 -2.24
C THR A 49 -1.81 0.73 -3.47
N ARG A 50 -1.95 1.85 -4.19
CA ARG A 50 -2.76 1.95 -5.41
C ARG A 50 -2.34 0.92 -6.47
N ASP A 51 -1.06 0.61 -6.57
CA ASP A 51 -0.56 -0.25 -7.65
C ASP A 51 -0.89 -1.73 -7.45
N LEU A 52 -1.44 -2.11 -6.29
CA LEU A 52 -1.80 -3.49 -5.94
C LEU A 52 -3.09 -3.97 -6.62
N GLY A 53 -3.96 -3.06 -7.07
CA GLY A 53 -5.21 -3.43 -7.68
C GLY A 53 -6.18 -2.28 -7.90
N VAL A 54 -7.38 -2.65 -8.34
CA VAL A 54 -8.48 -1.71 -8.59
C VAL A 54 -9.66 -2.09 -7.71
N THR A 55 -10.22 -1.11 -7.00
CA THR A 55 -11.40 -1.29 -6.15
C THR A 55 -12.67 -1.21 -6.98
N THR A 56 -13.61 -2.14 -6.76
CA THR A 56 -14.94 -2.16 -7.37
C THR A 56 -16.02 -2.31 -6.28
N PRO A 57 -17.31 -2.09 -6.59
CA PRO A 57 -18.39 -2.36 -5.64
C PRO A 57 -18.47 -3.81 -5.14
N LYS A 58 -17.89 -4.77 -5.87
CA LYS A 58 -17.85 -6.19 -5.49
C LYS A 58 -16.61 -6.60 -4.69
N GLY A 59 -15.68 -5.66 -4.49
CA GLY A 59 -14.36 -5.94 -3.92
C GLY A 59 -13.21 -5.56 -4.85
N ILE A 60 -12.01 -6.00 -4.49
CA ILE A 60 -10.78 -5.60 -5.16
C ILE A 60 -10.38 -6.60 -6.24
N ILE A 61 -10.01 -6.10 -7.41
CA ILE A 61 -9.32 -6.85 -8.45
C ILE A 61 -7.82 -6.63 -8.26
N MET A 62 -7.11 -7.67 -7.83
CA MET A 62 -5.67 -7.59 -7.57
C MET A 62 -4.87 -7.71 -8.87
N GLY A 63 -3.96 -6.76 -9.06
CA GLY A 63 -3.01 -6.76 -10.16
C GLY A 63 -1.81 -7.68 -9.90
N ARG A 64 -1.01 -7.89 -10.95
CA ARG A 64 0.25 -8.63 -10.88
C ARG A 64 1.41 -7.69 -11.17
N PHE A 65 2.30 -7.50 -10.20
CA PHE A 65 3.50 -6.69 -10.43
C PHE A 65 4.40 -7.31 -11.49
N PHE A 66 4.71 -6.52 -12.53
CA PHE A 66 5.71 -6.88 -13.53
C PHE A 66 7.11 -6.95 -12.91
N LYS A 67 7.53 -5.89 -12.21
CA LYS A 67 8.87 -5.78 -11.59
C LYS A 67 9.03 -6.78 -10.45
N ALA A 68 10.04 -7.64 -10.55
CA ALA A 68 10.33 -8.68 -9.56
C ALA A 68 10.56 -8.13 -8.15
N ILE A 69 11.16 -6.94 -8.01
CA ILE A 69 11.45 -6.32 -6.71
C ILE A 69 10.20 -6.02 -5.87
N ARG A 70 9.02 -5.93 -6.48
CA ARG A 70 7.73 -5.70 -5.80
C ARG A 70 6.96 -6.99 -5.55
N ARG A 71 7.48 -8.15 -6.01
CA ARG A 71 6.88 -9.45 -5.71
C ARG A 71 7.06 -9.72 -4.21
N GLY A 72 5.96 -9.99 -3.53
CA GLY A 72 5.88 -10.11 -2.07
C GLY A 72 4.90 -9.12 -1.45
N GLU A 73 4.76 -7.91 -2.02
CA GLU A 73 3.79 -6.90 -1.58
C GLU A 73 2.34 -7.41 -1.59
N HIS A 74 1.99 -8.25 -2.57
CA HIS A 74 0.68 -8.87 -2.66
C HIS A 74 0.31 -9.67 -1.41
N ARG A 75 1.27 -10.30 -0.71
CA ARG A 75 0.97 -11.09 0.49
C ARG A 75 0.58 -10.21 1.68
N LEU A 76 1.30 -9.11 1.89
CA LEU A 76 0.94 -8.13 2.92
C LEU A 76 -0.42 -7.50 2.64
N PHE A 77 -0.68 -7.20 1.37
CA PHE A 77 -1.96 -6.67 0.95
C PHE A 77 -3.09 -7.65 1.19
N GLU A 78 -2.94 -8.92 0.79
CA GLU A 78 -3.93 -9.97 1.04
C GLU A 78 -4.22 -10.14 2.54
N HIS A 79 -3.19 -10.10 3.38
CA HIS A 79 -3.39 -10.17 4.83
C HIS A 79 -4.17 -8.96 5.36
N THR A 80 -3.82 -7.75 4.89
CA THR A 80 -4.55 -6.51 5.23
C THR A 80 -6.02 -6.63 4.82
N LEU A 81 -6.30 -7.00 3.56
CA LEU A 81 -7.67 -7.14 3.08
C LEU A 81 -8.46 -8.17 3.90
N SER A 82 -7.84 -9.31 4.22
CA SER A 82 -8.46 -10.34 5.06
C SER A 82 -8.77 -9.82 6.48
N LYS A 83 -7.84 -9.10 7.10
CA LYS A 83 -7.99 -8.53 8.45
C LYS A 83 -9.16 -7.56 8.54
N TYR A 84 -9.34 -6.74 7.50
CA TYR A 84 -10.43 -5.77 7.41
C TYR A 84 -11.67 -6.30 6.69
N GLN A 85 -11.73 -7.61 6.42
CA GLN A 85 -12.86 -8.27 5.76
C GLN A 85 -13.23 -7.66 4.40
N ILE A 86 -12.24 -7.14 3.69
CA ILE A 86 -12.40 -6.56 2.36
C ILE A 86 -12.33 -7.68 1.32
N PRO A 87 -13.38 -7.88 0.49
CA PRO A 87 -13.42 -8.98 -0.46
C PRO A 87 -12.42 -8.79 -1.61
N ILE A 88 -11.70 -9.86 -1.94
CA ILE A 88 -10.93 -9.96 -3.18
C ILE A 88 -11.87 -10.58 -4.23
N TYR A 89 -12.29 -9.77 -5.20
CA TYR A 89 -13.19 -10.22 -6.26
C TYR A 89 -12.48 -11.09 -7.30
N HIS A 90 -11.26 -10.70 -7.67
CA HIS A 90 -10.45 -11.44 -8.63
C HIS A 90 -8.96 -11.17 -8.42
N LYS A 91 -8.10 -12.12 -8.81
CA LYS A 91 -6.66 -11.94 -8.86
C LYS A 91 -6.18 -12.27 -10.26
N LEU A 92 -5.50 -11.31 -10.90
CA LEU A 92 -4.92 -11.55 -12.23
C LEU A 92 -3.83 -12.63 -12.11
N SER A 93 -4.05 -13.73 -12.82
CA SER A 93 -3.08 -14.81 -12.99
C SER A 93 -2.67 -14.86 -14.46
N HIS A 94 -1.36 -14.95 -14.69
CA HIS A 94 -0.66 -14.90 -15.98
C HIS A 94 -0.51 -13.50 -16.59
#